data_AF-A0A1G9LWV7-F1
#
_entry.id   AF-A0A1G9LWV7-F1
#
_cell.length_a   1.000
_cell.length_b   1.000
_cell.length_c   1.000
_cell.angle_alpha   90.00
_cell.angle_beta   90.00
_cell.angle_gamma   90.00
#
_symmetry.space_group_name_H-M   'P 1'
#
loop_
_entity.id
_entity.type
_entity.pdbx_description
1 polymer ?
#
loop_
_entity_poly.entity_id
_entity_poly.type
_entity_poly.pdbx_seq_one_letter_code
_entity_poly.pdbx_strand_id
1 'polypeptide(L)'
;MPPRSRSSSTDGAAKILTKPLDDLNVWRPASPKDRSRGPEAGGSKDPDPDGPVQGPKKDPLTTYSDDSDALNRYLRTLNKKDYSEEDRKRFNELAGDVSKRLDELPKRPGTTYRGAPGGEWLDKVKKDGIYSDPAFMSSSTDRRTAERFKAIATGAFGGERKDGVMITVDGRNGRDIMGQSSAAHQREVLFDQGSLFKVKDKYKDGDTTFLHLEELT
;
A
#
# COMPACT_ATOMS: atom_id res chain seq x y z
N MET A 1 -55.42 21.56 -37.10
CA MET A 1 -55.89 20.57 -36.10
C MET A 1 -55.06 19.29 -36.25
N PRO A 2 -54.69 18.63 -35.13
CA PRO A 2 -53.73 17.53 -35.11
C PRO A 2 -54.37 16.17 -35.48
N PRO A 3 -53.55 15.12 -35.63
CA PRO A 3 -53.84 13.92 -34.86
C PRO A 3 -52.62 13.37 -34.11
N ARG A 4 -52.90 12.79 -32.94
CA ARG A 4 -51.99 11.97 -32.11
C ARG A 4 -52.27 10.48 -32.36
N SER A 5 -51.23 9.65 -32.44
CA SER A 5 -51.17 8.23 -32.00
C SER A 5 -49.74 7.72 -32.28
N ARG A 6 -48.93 7.43 -31.24
CA ARG A 6 -48.75 6.20 -30.44
C ARG A 6 -47.90 5.09 -31.08
N SER A 7 -46.74 4.88 -30.45
CA SER A 7 -45.95 3.66 -30.20
C SER A 7 -45.42 2.80 -31.37
N SER A 8 -44.09 2.69 -31.43
CA SER A 8 -43.45 1.36 -31.41
C SER A 8 -42.10 1.42 -30.67
N SER A 9 -41.92 0.40 -29.82
CA SER A 9 -40.72 0.09 -29.04
C SER A 9 -39.54 -0.25 -29.95
N THR A 10 -38.33 0.19 -29.59
CA THR A 10 -37.18 -0.72 -29.59
C THR A 10 -36.47 -0.58 -28.24
N ASP A 11 -36.60 -1.67 -27.50
CA ASP A 11 -35.89 -2.00 -26.28
C ASP A 11 -34.37 -2.05 -26.47
N GLY A 12 -33.65 -1.75 -25.39
CA GLY A 12 -32.34 -2.33 -25.16
C GLY A 12 -31.21 -1.34 -24.94
N ALA A 13 -31.19 -0.69 -23.77
CA ALA A 13 -29.99 -0.47 -22.93
C ALA A 13 -30.14 0.80 -22.09
N ALA A 14 -30.68 0.69 -20.88
CA ALA A 14 -30.32 1.55 -19.74
C ALA A 14 -31.16 1.21 -18.50
N LYS A 15 -31.04 -0.02 -17.99
CA LYS A 15 -31.34 -0.30 -16.58
C LYS A 15 -30.38 -1.38 -16.12
N ILE A 16 -29.44 -1.00 -15.27
CA ILE A 16 -28.94 -1.69 -14.07
C ILE A 16 -27.76 -0.85 -13.57
N LEU A 17 -27.99 -0.14 -12.47
CA LEU A 17 -27.08 0.21 -11.36
C LEU A 17 -27.44 1.56 -10.72
N THR A 18 -28.72 1.73 -10.39
CA THR A 18 -29.09 2.43 -9.16
C THR A 18 -28.97 1.44 -8.01
N LYS A 19 -27.80 1.39 -7.37
CA LYS A 19 -27.68 0.97 -5.97
C LYS A 19 -26.94 2.08 -5.21
N PRO A 20 -27.43 2.50 -4.04
CA PRO A 20 -26.87 3.61 -3.29
C PRO A 20 -25.45 3.30 -2.79
N LEU A 21 -24.63 4.35 -2.80
CA LEU A 21 -23.26 4.45 -2.30
C LEU A 21 -23.23 4.44 -0.75
N ASP A 22 -23.75 3.39 -0.12
CA ASP A 22 -23.89 3.33 1.35
C ASP A 22 -22.75 2.61 2.09
N ASP A 23 -21.70 2.17 1.40
CA ASP A 23 -20.49 1.61 2.04
C ASP A 23 -19.28 2.56 1.98
N LEU A 24 -19.52 3.87 1.92
CA LEU A 24 -18.52 4.87 2.26
C LEU A 24 -18.41 4.99 3.78
N ASN A 25 -17.86 3.95 4.42
CA ASN A 25 -17.23 4.13 5.72
C ASN A 25 -16.07 5.10 5.50
N VAL A 26 -16.34 6.35 5.88
CA VAL A 26 -15.44 7.50 5.88
C VAL A 26 -14.18 7.10 6.66
N TRP A 27 -13.18 6.62 5.95
CA TRP A 27 -11.86 6.36 6.51
C TRP A 27 -11.21 7.70 6.80
N ARG A 28 -11.30 8.12 8.06
CA ARG A 28 -10.47 9.18 8.62
C ARG A 28 -9.15 8.54 9.07
N PRO A 29 -7.98 9.12 8.76
CA PRO A 29 -6.76 8.70 9.44
C PRO A 29 -6.92 9.00 10.94
N ALA A 30 -6.80 7.97 11.78
CA ALA A 30 -6.77 8.16 13.23
C ALA A 30 -5.56 9.05 13.57
N SER A 31 -5.82 10.16 14.26
CA SER A 31 -4.74 11.00 14.77
C SER A 31 -4.14 10.32 16.01
N PRO A 32 -2.83 10.51 16.32
CA PRO A 32 -2.20 9.91 17.50
C PRO A 32 -2.88 10.25 18.84
N LYS A 33 -3.74 11.27 18.88
CA LYS A 33 -4.47 11.70 20.08
C LYS A 33 -5.75 10.91 20.37
N ASP A 34 -6.24 10.09 19.43
CA ASP A 34 -7.53 9.41 19.57
C ASP A 34 -7.43 8.03 20.25
N ARG A 35 -6.23 7.59 20.66
CA ARG A 35 -6.02 6.26 21.28
C ARG A 35 -6.16 6.22 22.81
N SER A 36 -6.49 7.33 23.47
CA SER A 36 -6.47 7.43 24.94
C SER A 36 -7.84 7.62 25.62
N ARG A 37 -8.92 7.07 25.06
CA ARG A 37 -10.20 6.88 25.79
C ARG A 37 -10.80 5.51 25.50
N GLY A 38 -10.42 4.53 26.31
CA GLY A 38 -11.20 3.31 26.52
C GLY A 38 -12.28 3.55 27.58
N PRO A 39 -13.41 2.81 27.56
CA PRO A 39 -14.52 3.00 28.47
C PRO A 39 -14.27 2.33 29.83
N GLU A 40 -14.72 2.98 30.90
CA GLU A 40 -14.79 2.46 32.26
C GLU A 40 -15.70 1.23 32.33
N ALA A 41 -15.22 0.14 32.92
CA ALA A 41 -16.06 -0.93 33.44
C ALA A 41 -15.38 -1.64 34.63
N GLY A 42 -15.98 -1.45 35.80
CA GLY A 42 -16.19 -2.46 36.87
C GLY A 42 -15.02 -3.30 37.36
N GLY A 43 -14.57 -3.04 38.59
CA GLY A 43 -13.59 -3.88 39.29
C GLY A 43 -14.15 -5.22 39.82
N SER A 44 -13.29 -6.22 39.89
CA SER A 44 -13.24 -7.25 40.94
C SER A 44 -11.86 -7.93 40.93
N LYS A 45 -11.41 -8.34 42.12
CA LYS A 45 -10.03 -8.69 42.53
C LYS A 45 -9.56 -10.08 42.05
N ASP A 46 -8.31 -10.13 41.55
CA ASP A 46 -7.19 -11.12 41.65
C ASP A 46 -7.46 -12.63 41.88
N PRO A 47 -6.66 -13.56 41.28
CA PRO A 47 -5.19 -13.47 41.23
C PRO A 47 -4.47 -13.86 39.91
N ASP A 48 -3.28 -13.28 39.72
CA ASP A 48 -2.21 -13.76 38.82
C ASP A 48 -1.81 -15.20 39.21
N PRO A 49 -1.70 -16.12 38.24
CA PRO A 49 -0.41 -16.29 37.57
C PRO A 49 -0.56 -16.74 36.11
N ASP A 50 -0.17 -15.91 35.17
CA ASP A 50 0.53 -16.31 33.94
C ASP A 50 0.65 -15.08 33.04
N GLY A 51 1.88 -14.72 32.68
CA GLY A 51 2.16 -13.62 31.77
C GLY A 51 1.35 -13.71 30.48
N PRO A 52 1.20 -12.60 29.73
CA PRO A 52 0.29 -12.53 28.61
C PRO A 52 0.57 -13.69 27.65
N VAL A 53 -0.40 -14.61 27.57
CA VAL A 53 -0.42 -15.70 26.60
C VAL A 53 -0.28 -15.03 25.24
N GLN A 54 0.93 -15.08 24.68
CA GLN A 54 1.16 -14.62 23.32
C GLN A 54 0.32 -15.54 22.45
N GLY A 55 -0.79 -15.01 21.94
CA GLY A 55 -1.53 -15.67 20.86
C GLY A 55 -0.56 -16.07 19.74
N PRO A 56 -0.89 -17.08 18.93
CA PRO A 56 0.02 -17.62 17.94
C PRO A 56 0.68 -16.50 17.14
N LYS A 57 2.03 -16.46 17.13
CA LYS A 57 2.81 -15.42 16.45
C LYS A 57 2.38 -15.41 14.98
N LYS A 58 1.70 -14.33 14.58
CA LYS A 58 1.21 -14.13 13.21
C LYS A 58 2.40 -14.13 12.25
N ASP A 59 2.22 -14.69 11.04
CA ASP A 59 3.26 -14.67 10.01
C ASP A 59 3.70 -13.20 9.76
N PRO A 60 5.03 -12.92 9.68
CA PRO A 60 5.53 -11.57 9.51
C PRO A 60 5.01 -10.86 8.26
N LEU A 61 4.77 -11.59 7.16
CA LEU A 61 4.22 -11.01 5.93
C LEU A 61 2.76 -10.65 6.08
N THR A 62 1.97 -11.45 6.82
CA THR A 62 0.59 -11.07 7.13
C THR A 62 0.56 -9.83 8.03
N THR A 63 1.48 -9.73 8.99
CA THR A 63 1.60 -8.53 9.85
C THR A 63 2.04 -7.32 9.05
N TYR A 64 2.98 -7.50 8.11
CA TYR A 64 3.41 -6.46 7.19
C TYR A 64 2.25 -5.95 6.34
N SER A 65 1.44 -6.82 5.73
CA SER A 65 0.31 -6.40 4.88
C SER A 65 -0.73 -5.56 5.63
N ASP A 66 -0.90 -5.78 6.92
CA ASP A 66 -1.83 -5.00 7.75
C ASP A 66 -1.24 -3.66 8.20
N ASP A 67 0.06 -3.62 8.49
CA ASP A 67 0.76 -2.45 9.07
C ASP A 67 1.78 -1.80 8.12
N SER A 68 1.70 -2.07 6.81
CA SER A 68 2.71 -1.68 5.81
C SER A 68 2.96 -0.18 5.81
N ASP A 69 1.90 0.62 5.99
CA ASP A 69 2.00 2.09 6.00
C ASP A 69 2.77 2.60 7.20
N ALA A 70 2.52 2.04 8.39
CA ALA A 70 3.20 2.44 9.62
C ALA A 70 4.68 2.03 9.59
N LEU A 71 4.96 0.78 9.22
CA LEU A 71 6.33 0.29 9.09
C LEU A 71 7.10 1.06 8.02
N ASN A 72 6.55 1.22 6.81
CA ASN A 72 7.27 1.89 5.75
C ASN A 72 7.46 3.40 6.02
N ARG A 73 6.55 4.05 6.74
CA ARG A 73 6.76 5.43 7.24
C ARG A 73 7.87 5.48 8.27
N TYR A 74 7.89 4.54 9.21
CA TYR A 74 8.98 4.41 10.17
C TYR A 74 10.30 4.26 9.43
N LEU A 75 10.42 3.30 8.51
CA LEU A 75 11.66 3.03 7.77
C LEU A 75 12.16 4.24 6.98
N ARG A 76 11.27 5.03 6.36
CA ARG A 76 11.64 6.24 5.57
C ARG A 76 11.98 7.48 6.40
N THR A 77 11.59 7.57 7.68
CA THR A 77 11.90 8.78 8.47
C THR A 77 13.38 8.85 8.85
N LEU A 78 13.96 10.04 8.78
CA LEU A 78 15.28 10.34 9.35
C LEU A 78 15.20 10.59 10.86
N ASN A 79 14.05 11.06 11.36
CA ASN A 79 13.86 11.36 12.77
C ASN A 79 13.15 10.21 13.47
N LYS A 80 13.91 9.19 13.86
CA LYS A 80 13.38 8.03 14.60
C LYS A 80 12.96 8.38 16.04
N LYS A 81 13.38 9.55 16.56
CA LYS A 81 13.08 9.99 17.94
C LYS A 81 11.61 10.37 18.14
N ASP A 82 10.88 10.59 17.06
CA ASP A 82 9.42 10.85 17.10
C ASP A 82 8.61 9.59 17.44
N TYR A 83 9.26 8.41 17.47
CA TYR A 83 8.68 7.13 17.85
C TYR A 83 9.14 6.75 19.26
N SER A 84 8.25 6.11 20.03
CA SER A 84 8.60 5.59 21.36
C SER A 84 9.68 4.49 21.27
N GLU A 85 10.30 4.14 22.39
CA GLU A 85 11.28 3.04 22.42
C GLU A 85 10.64 1.70 22.02
N GLU A 86 9.42 1.46 22.48
CA GLU A 86 8.64 0.27 22.19
C GLU A 86 8.30 0.20 20.70
N ASP A 87 7.84 1.29 20.09
CA ASP A 87 7.54 1.34 18.66
C ASP A 87 8.80 1.15 17.81
N ARG A 88 9.92 1.78 18.19
CA ARG A 88 11.21 1.59 17.50
C ARG A 88 11.63 0.13 17.54
N LYS A 89 11.57 -0.51 18.70
CA LYS A 89 11.92 -1.92 18.87
C LYS A 89 11.00 -2.79 18.01
N ARG A 90 9.69 -2.60 18.12
CA ARG A 90 8.67 -3.34 17.36
C ARG A 90 8.89 -3.23 15.85
N PHE A 91 9.08 -2.03 15.31
CA PHE A 91 9.26 -1.85 13.88
C PHE A 91 10.59 -2.40 13.36
N ASN A 92 11.67 -2.30 14.13
CA ASN A 92 12.96 -2.91 13.76
C ASN A 92 12.88 -4.44 13.76
N GLU A 93 12.25 -5.03 14.77
CA GLU A 93 12.02 -6.48 14.83
C GLU A 93 11.14 -6.94 13.67
N LEU A 94 10.04 -6.24 13.39
CA LEU A 94 9.16 -6.56 12.26
C LEU A 94 9.90 -6.45 10.91
N ALA A 95 10.68 -5.40 10.69
CA ALA A 95 11.46 -5.26 9.45
C ALA A 95 12.45 -6.43 9.27
N GLY A 96 13.16 -6.82 10.33
CA GLY A 96 14.06 -7.96 10.31
C GLY A 96 13.34 -9.29 10.04
N ASP A 97 12.20 -9.51 10.70
CA ASP A 97 11.39 -10.73 10.52
C ASP A 97 10.79 -10.82 9.11
N VAL A 98 10.34 -9.69 8.53
CA VAL A 98 9.86 -9.62 7.14
C VAL A 98 10.98 -9.94 6.16
N SER A 99 12.15 -9.33 6.32
CA SER A 99 13.30 -9.56 5.41
C SER A 99 13.72 -11.03 5.41
N LYS A 100 13.86 -11.64 6.60
CA LYS A 100 14.14 -13.08 6.74
C LYS A 100 13.08 -13.94 6.07
N ARG A 101 11.81 -13.59 6.26
CA ARG A 101 10.70 -14.35 5.67
C ARG A 101 10.67 -14.24 4.15
N LEU A 102 11.03 -13.09 3.58
CA LEU A 102 11.18 -12.92 2.13
C LEU A 102 12.31 -13.79 1.56
N ASP A 103 13.42 -13.94 2.28
CA ASP A 103 14.55 -14.78 1.85
C ASP A 103 14.18 -16.26 1.72
N GLU A 104 13.21 -16.74 2.50
CA GLU A 104 12.69 -18.11 2.43
C GLU A 104 11.75 -18.36 1.24
N LEU A 105 11.21 -17.29 0.64
CA LEU A 105 10.28 -17.40 -0.49
C LEU A 105 11.04 -17.52 -1.82
N PRO A 106 10.47 -18.24 -2.81
CA PRO A 106 11.05 -18.28 -4.15
C PRO A 106 11.05 -16.89 -4.79
N LYS A 107 12.14 -16.58 -5.51
CA LYS A 107 12.23 -15.37 -6.32
C LYS A 107 11.17 -15.39 -7.42
N ARG A 108 10.59 -14.22 -7.70
CA ARG A 108 9.64 -14.00 -8.79
C ARG A 108 10.18 -12.92 -9.74
N PRO A 109 11.10 -13.26 -10.66
CA PRO A 109 11.55 -12.33 -11.68
C PRO A 109 10.40 -11.96 -12.62
N GLY A 110 10.44 -10.74 -13.17
CA GLY A 110 9.46 -10.24 -14.13
C GLY A 110 9.08 -8.78 -13.90
N THR A 111 8.15 -8.30 -14.71
CA THR A 111 7.68 -6.91 -14.63
C THR A 111 6.56 -6.74 -13.61
N THR A 112 6.68 -5.73 -12.75
CA THR A 112 5.66 -5.32 -11.79
C THR A 112 5.42 -3.81 -11.80
N TYR A 113 4.35 -3.38 -11.13
CA TYR A 113 3.82 -2.03 -11.18
C TYR A 113 3.55 -1.51 -9.77
N ARG A 114 3.89 -0.24 -9.50
CA ARG A 114 3.58 0.43 -8.22
C ARG A 114 3.01 1.82 -8.47
N GLY A 115 1.84 2.09 -7.92
CA GLY A 115 1.29 3.43 -7.81
C GLY A 115 1.73 4.09 -6.51
N ALA A 116 2.18 5.33 -6.57
CA ALA A 116 2.64 6.08 -5.41
C ALA A 116 2.26 7.56 -5.54
N PRO A 117 2.21 8.31 -4.42
CA PRO A 117 2.07 9.76 -4.50
C PRO A 117 3.34 10.36 -5.12
N GLY A 118 3.18 11.44 -5.89
CA GLY A 118 4.29 12.30 -6.27
C GLY A 118 4.93 13.01 -5.07
N GLY A 119 6.03 13.71 -5.31
CA GLY A 119 6.67 14.54 -4.31
C GLY A 119 8.10 14.90 -4.67
N GLU A 120 8.72 15.72 -3.82
CA GLU A 120 10.09 16.24 -4.01
C GLU A 120 11.15 15.13 -4.12
N TRP A 121 10.86 13.92 -3.64
CA TRP A 121 11.76 12.78 -3.79
C TRP A 121 12.02 12.46 -5.27
N LEU A 122 11.06 12.72 -6.16
CA LEU A 122 11.22 12.50 -7.60
C LEU A 122 12.30 13.39 -8.19
N ASP A 123 12.50 14.61 -7.66
CA ASP A 123 13.50 15.55 -8.19
C ASP A 123 14.92 15.03 -7.99
N LYS A 124 15.11 14.17 -6.97
CA LYS A 124 16.36 13.46 -6.69
C LYS A 124 16.56 12.25 -7.60
N VAL A 125 15.50 11.71 -8.19
CA VAL A 125 15.55 10.57 -9.11
C VAL A 125 15.91 11.06 -10.51
N LYS A 126 17.11 10.69 -10.95
CA LYS A 126 17.66 11.05 -12.27
C LYS A 126 17.60 9.84 -13.20
N LYS A 127 17.35 10.09 -14.49
CA LYS A 127 17.54 9.08 -15.54
C LYS A 127 18.98 8.58 -15.50
N ASP A 128 19.16 7.27 -15.71
CA ASP A 128 20.43 6.54 -15.56
C ASP A 128 21.05 6.57 -14.15
N GLY A 129 20.36 7.17 -13.19
CA GLY A 129 20.73 7.14 -11.78
C GLY A 129 20.30 5.85 -11.08
N ILE A 130 20.65 5.77 -9.79
CA ILE A 130 20.21 4.72 -8.89
C ILE A 130 19.07 5.24 -8.03
N TYR A 131 18.03 4.43 -7.92
CA TYR A 131 16.93 4.59 -6.99
C TYR A 131 16.96 3.47 -5.95
N SER A 132 16.70 3.83 -4.70
CA SER A 132 16.53 2.88 -3.59
C SER A 132 15.54 3.48 -2.60
N ASP A 133 14.67 2.64 -2.06
CA ASP A 133 13.76 3.01 -0.98
C ASP A 133 14.29 2.39 0.33
N PRO A 134 14.49 3.18 1.41
CA PRO A 134 14.84 2.63 2.72
C PRO A 134 13.77 1.68 3.30
N ALA A 135 12.54 1.75 2.80
CA ALA A 135 11.46 0.85 3.15
C ALA A 135 11.30 -0.29 2.13
N PHE A 136 10.43 -1.25 2.44
CA PHE A 136 10.02 -2.26 1.47
C PHE A 136 9.30 -1.62 0.27
N MET A 137 9.60 -2.12 -0.92
CA MET A 137 8.90 -1.68 -2.13
C MET A 137 7.85 -2.73 -2.52
N SER A 138 6.59 -2.44 -2.17
CA SER A 138 5.43 -3.24 -2.59
C SER A 138 5.02 -2.89 -4.03
N SER A 139 4.86 -3.89 -4.86
CA SER A 139 4.43 -3.76 -6.26
C SER A 139 3.40 -4.83 -6.61
N SER A 140 2.71 -4.69 -7.73
CA SER A 140 1.74 -5.67 -8.22
C SER A 140 2.10 -6.15 -9.62
N THR A 141 1.83 -7.42 -9.90
CA THR A 141 1.86 -7.92 -11.29
C THR A 141 0.65 -7.46 -12.12
N ASP A 142 -0.35 -6.84 -11.48
CA ASP A 142 -1.50 -6.23 -12.15
C ASP A 142 -1.38 -4.70 -12.16
N ARG A 143 -1.21 -4.15 -13.36
CA ARG A 143 -1.14 -2.71 -13.58
C ARG A 143 -2.39 -1.97 -13.06
N ARG A 144 -3.58 -2.55 -13.18
CA ARG A 144 -4.84 -1.90 -12.73
C ARG A 144 -4.87 -1.74 -11.22
N THR A 145 -4.34 -2.72 -10.49
CA THR A 145 -4.18 -2.65 -9.04
C THR A 145 -3.24 -1.51 -8.67
N ALA A 146 -2.10 -1.37 -9.36
CA ALA A 146 -1.17 -0.27 -9.12
C ALA A 146 -1.77 1.12 -9.47
N GLU A 147 -2.55 1.22 -10.54
CA GLU A 147 -3.28 2.44 -10.90
C GLU A 147 -4.30 2.85 -9.83
N ARG A 148 -4.99 1.87 -9.23
CA ARG A 148 -5.90 2.11 -8.09
C ARG A 148 -5.15 2.65 -6.88
N PHE A 149 -3.97 2.10 -6.55
CA PHE A 149 -3.13 2.63 -5.47
C PHE A 149 -2.67 4.06 -5.74
N LYS A 150 -2.28 4.39 -6.97
CA LYS A 150 -1.97 5.77 -7.36
C LYS A 150 -3.19 6.67 -7.10
N ALA A 151 -4.37 6.29 -7.58
CA ALA A 151 -5.60 7.06 -7.41
C ALA A 151 -5.94 7.33 -5.93
N ILE A 152 -5.78 6.32 -5.07
CA ILE A 152 -5.95 6.45 -3.62
C ILE A 152 -4.92 7.44 -3.05
N ALA A 153 -3.64 7.25 -3.38
CA ALA A 153 -2.54 8.08 -2.86
C ALA A 153 -2.60 9.54 -3.32
N THR A 154 -3.17 9.81 -4.50
CA THR A 154 -3.31 11.16 -5.06
C THR A 154 -4.62 11.84 -4.67
N GLY A 155 -5.44 11.21 -3.82
CA GLY A 155 -6.72 11.78 -3.41
C GLY A 155 -7.73 11.87 -4.56
N ALA A 156 -7.71 10.94 -5.54
CA ALA A 156 -8.62 10.96 -6.68
C ALA A 156 -10.11 10.84 -6.30
N PHE A 157 -10.39 10.40 -5.07
CA PHE A 157 -11.73 10.31 -4.47
C PHE A 157 -12.04 11.49 -3.53
N GLY A 158 -11.13 12.45 -3.41
CA GLY A 158 -11.27 13.70 -2.66
C GLY A 158 -11.27 14.93 -3.59
N GLY A 159 -11.61 16.09 -3.05
CA GLY A 159 -11.70 17.34 -3.82
C GLY A 159 -10.36 17.94 -4.28
N GLU A 160 -9.24 17.49 -3.71
CA GLU A 160 -7.89 17.97 -4.05
C GLU A 160 -7.03 16.84 -4.59
N ARG A 161 -6.84 16.83 -5.91
CA ARG A 161 -6.02 15.84 -6.61
C ARG A 161 -4.56 16.30 -6.63
N LYS A 162 -3.65 15.38 -6.27
CA LYS A 162 -2.20 15.60 -6.30
C LYS A 162 -1.55 14.87 -7.47
N ASP A 163 -0.35 15.29 -7.85
CA ASP A 163 0.46 14.56 -8.82
C ASP A 163 0.78 13.15 -8.31
N GLY A 164 0.75 12.17 -9.22
CA GLY A 164 1.00 10.77 -8.94
C GLY A 164 2.24 10.23 -9.65
N VAL A 165 2.66 9.05 -9.22
CA VAL A 165 3.74 8.30 -9.88
C VAL A 165 3.24 6.92 -10.24
N MET A 166 3.56 6.52 -11.47
CA MET A 166 3.42 5.15 -11.94
C MET A 166 4.81 4.56 -12.16
N ILE A 167 5.20 3.64 -11.30
CA ILE A 167 6.49 2.95 -11.35
C ILE A 167 6.30 1.60 -12.04
N THR A 168 7.14 1.32 -13.04
CA THR A 168 7.30 0.00 -13.65
C THR A 168 8.66 -0.54 -13.23
N VAL A 169 8.71 -1.79 -12.78
CA VAL A 169 9.94 -2.42 -12.29
C VAL A 169 10.20 -3.69 -13.09
N ASP A 170 11.37 -3.78 -13.73
CA ASP A 170 11.92 -5.04 -14.24
C ASP A 170 12.67 -5.70 -13.08
N GLY A 171 11.97 -6.54 -12.32
CA GLY A 171 12.47 -7.18 -11.11
C GLY A 171 13.12 -8.54 -11.36
N ARG A 172 14.03 -8.91 -10.45
CA ARG A 172 14.77 -10.18 -10.39
C ARG A 172 14.60 -10.86 -9.04
N ASN A 173 14.60 -10.11 -7.94
CA ASN A 173 14.54 -10.61 -6.57
C ASN A 173 13.24 -10.23 -5.82
N GLY A 174 12.23 -9.69 -6.48
CA GLY A 174 10.91 -9.58 -5.87
C GLY A 174 10.38 -10.95 -5.40
N ARG A 175 9.59 -10.98 -4.33
CA ARG A 175 8.94 -12.20 -3.80
C ARG A 175 7.44 -12.06 -3.85
N ASP A 176 6.77 -13.11 -4.32
CA ASP A 176 5.32 -13.21 -4.25
C ASP A 176 4.88 -13.43 -2.81
N ILE A 177 4.06 -12.52 -2.28
CA ILE A 177 3.52 -12.66 -0.92
C ILE A 177 2.00 -12.86 -0.90
N MET A 178 1.38 -13.15 -2.05
CA MET A 178 -0.08 -13.36 -2.15
C MET A 178 -0.59 -14.42 -1.19
N GLY A 179 0.18 -15.49 -0.96
CA GLY A 179 -0.22 -16.61 -0.10
C GLY A 179 -0.22 -16.28 1.39
N GLN A 180 0.40 -15.18 1.79
CA GLN A 180 0.63 -14.78 3.18
C GLN A 180 0.03 -13.40 3.49
N SER A 181 -0.30 -12.62 2.47
CA SER A 181 -0.90 -11.29 2.58
C SER A 181 -2.39 -11.36 2.91
N SER A 182 -2.83 -10.51 3.83
CA SER A 182 -4.26 -10.26 4.08
C SER A 182 -4.97 -9.65 2.86
N ALA A 183 -4.21 -9.17 1.88
CA ALA A 183 -4.67 -8.57 0.64
C ALA A 183 -4.27 -9.38 -0.62
N ALA A 184 -4.38 -10.70 -0.56
CA ALA A 184 -3.99 -11.64 -1.62
C ALA A 184 -4.43 -11.26 -3.05
N HIS A 185 -5.59 -10.60 -3.21
CA HIS A 185 -6.11 -10.16 -4.50
C HIS A 185 -5.25 -9.11 -5.22
N GLN A 186 -4.32 -8.47 -4.52
CA GLN A 186 -3.46 -7.40 -5.06
C GLN A 186 -2.28 -7.92 -5.89
N ARG A 187 -2.09 -9.25 -5.95
CA ARG A 187 -0.99 -9.89 -6.70
C ARG A 187 0.39 -9.31 -6.39
N GLU A 188 0.63 -9.14 -5.09
CA GLU A 188 1.74 -8.39 -4.55
C GLU A 188 3.08 -9.13 -4.75
N VAL A 189 4.05 -8.37 -5.25
CA VAL A 189 5.46 -8.72 -5.27
C VAL A 189 6.19 -7.69 -4.42
N LEU A 190 6.80 -8.17 -3.34
CA LEU A 190 7.52 -7.35 -2.38
C LEU A 190 9.03 -7.43 -2.64
N PHE A 191 9.68 -6.28 -2.73
CA PHE A 191 11.13 -6.16 -2.74
C PHE A 191 11.61 -5.71 -1.35
N ASP A 192 12.77 -6.22 -0.95
CA ASP A 192 13.34 -5.95 0.36
C ASP A 192 13.75 -4.47 0.52
N GLN A 193 13.90 -4.03 1.76
CA GLN A 193 14.41 -2.71 2.10
C GLN A 193 15.77 -2.46 1.46
N GLY A 194 15.99 -1.25 0.94
CA GLY A 194 17.27 -0.88 0.35
C GLY A 194 17.59 -1.54 -1.00
N SER A 195 16.64 -2.27 -1.60
CA SER A 195 16.79 -2.81 -2.96
C SER A 195 17.23 -1.71 -3.94
N LEU A 196 18.15 -2.04 -4.85
CA LEU A 196 18.77 -1.08 -5.75
C LEU A 196 18.22 -1.22 -7.16
N PHE A 197 17.79 -0.09 -7.72
CA PHE A 197 17.23 -0.03 -9.06
C PHE A 197 17.95 1.00 -9.91
N LYS A 198 18.30 0.64 -11.14
CA LYS A 198 18.69 1.61 -12.17
C LYS A 198 17.45 2.24 -12.76
N VAL A 199 17.45 3.56 -12.89
CA VAL A 199 16.38 4.31 -13.56
C VAL A 199 16.59 4.25 -15.07
N LYS A 200 15.82 3.40 -15.76
CA LYS A 200 15.84 3.28 -17.23
C LYS A 200 15.21 4.49 -17.91
N ASP A 201 14.10 4.96 -17.38
CA ASP A 201 13.40 6.10 -17.93
C ASP A 201 12.59 6.87 -16.89
N LYS A 202 12.40 8.16 -17.17
CA LYS A 202 11.60 9.07 -16.35
C LYS A 202 11.01 10.15 -17.24
N TYR A 203 9.68 10.23 -17.29
CA TYR A 203 8.97 11.26 -18.04
C TYR A 203 7.66 11.63 -17.34
N LYS A 204 7.12 12.81 -17.65
CA LYS A 204 5.84 13.28 -17.11
C LYS A 204 4.82 13.35 -18.25
N ASP A 205 3.62 12.84 -17.99
CA ASP A 205 2.46 12.93 -18.87
C ASP A 205 1.23 13.30 -18.01
N GLY A 206 0.70 14.50 -18.26
CA GLY A 206 -0.34 15.10 -17.42
C GLY A 206 0.07 15.22 -15.95
N ASP A 207 -0.79 14.69 -15.07
CA ASP A 207 -0.62 14.66 -13.61
C ASP A 207 0.27 13.49 -13.13
N THR A 208 0.80 12.69 -14.05
CA THR A 208 1.48 11.44 -13.72
C THR A 208 2.93 11.48 -14.18
N THR A 209 3.85 11.24 -13.24
CA THR A 209 5.24 10.90 -13.57
C THR A 209 5.35 9.40 -13.76
N PHE A 210 5.91 8.98 -14.89
CA PHE A 210 6.25 7.59 -15.15
C PHE A 210 7.72 7.35 -14.85
N LEU A 211 8.00 6.27 -14.12
CA LEU A 211 9.35 5.87 -13.73
C LEU A 211 9.55 4.40 -14.08
N HIS A 212 10.51 4.11 -14.96
CA HIS A 212 10.89 2.73 -15.29
C HIS A 212 12.20 2.39 -14.60
N LEU A 213 12.16 1.34 -13.80
CA LEU A 213 13.23 0.83 -12.97
C LEU A 213 13.67 -0.56 -13.45
N GLU A 214 14.96 -0.84 -13.38
CA GLU A 214 15.53 -2.19 -13.49
C GLU A 214 16.26 -2.53 -12.20
N GLU A 215 15.92 -3.66 -11.60
CA GLU A 215 16.61 -4.15 -10.40
C GLU A 215 18.05 -4.57 -10.73
N LEU A 216 19.01 -4.09 -9.93
CA LEU A 216 20.42 -4.36 -10.11
C LEU A 216 20.91 -5.57 -9.31
N THR A 217 20.29 -5.81 -8.17
CA THR A 217 20.62 -6.89 -7.23
C THR A 217 19.73 -8.09 -7.46
#